data_AF-A0A0Q8EXK2-F1
#
_entry.id   AF-A0A0Q8EXK2-F1
#
_cell.length_a   1.000
_cell.length_b   1.000
_cell.length_c   1.000
_cell.angle_alpha   90.00
_cell.angle_beta   90.00
_cell.angle_gamma   90.00
#
_symmetry.space_group_name_H-M   'P 1'
#
loop_
_entity.id
_entity.type
_entity.pdbx_description
1 polymer ?
#
loop_
_entity_poly.entity_id
_entity_poly.type
_entity_poly.pdbx_seq_one_letter_code
_entity_poly.pdbx_strand_id
1 'polypeptide(L)'
;MDAEELRVFDVSGQEYPFREASSLSGWVHDQDDAFDLACIQLAQDAGQSLGFFGTRVIGGQKILGTYAIAGFPQDVGDGGTLYDDTGNVREQGKLLNYSIDTERGQSGSPLFFINQGRAFVVGVHIQGATAANRYNKALRFRPDVIEQIRKWIQAGDSA
;
A
#
# COMPACT_ATOMS: atom_id res chain seq x y z
N MET A 1 -19.63 -13.68 -16.12
CA MET A 1 -19.29 -13.02 -14.84
C MET A 1 -19.18 -11.57 -15.20
N ASP A 2 -20.17 -10.78 -14.78
CA ASP A 2 -20.05 -9.33 -14.88
C ASP A 2 -18.84 -8.94 -14.03
N ALA A 3 -17.92 -8.19 -14.60
CA ALA A 3 -16.79 -7.68 -13.83
C ALA A 3 -17.38 -6.89 -12.67
N GLU A 4 -17.10 -7.32 -11.43
CA GLU A 4 -17.46 -6.51 -10.27
C GLU A 4 -16.85 -5.13 -10.46
N GLU A 5 -17.71 -4.12 -10.45
CA GLU A 5 -17.30 -2.73 -10.57
C GLU A 5 -16.42 -2.39 -9.36
N LEU A 6 -15.27 -1.75 -9.59
CA LEU A 6 -14.37 -1.33 -8.52
C LEU A 6 -15.11 -0.33 -7.62
N ARG A 7 -15.14 -0.59 -6.31
CA ARG A 7 -15.76 0.27 -5.31
C ARG A 7 -14.76 0.57 -4.19
N VAL A 8 -14.73 1.82 -3.74
CA VAL A 8 -13.78 2.28 -2.70
C VAL A 8 -14.58 2.78 -1.51
N PHE A 9 -14.19 2.35 -0.31
CA PHE A 9 -14.85 2.73 0.94
C PHE A 9 -13.82 3.18 1.96
N ASP A 10 -14.23 4.07 2.88
CA ASP A 10 -13.50 4.26 4.13
C ASP A 10 -13.96 3.26 5.22
N VAL A 11 -13.30 3.33 6.38
CA VAL A 11 -13.60 2.47 7.55
C VAL A 11 -14.98 2.71 8.17
N SER A 12 -15.66 3.80 7.83
CA SER A 12 -17.04 4.06 8.26
C SER A 12 -18.08 3.44 7.32
N GLY A 13 -17.63 2.93 6.17
CA GLY A 13 -18.49 2.41 5.10
C GLY A 13 -18.94 3.48 4.11
N GLN A 14 -18.41 4.71 4.18
CA GLN A 14 -18.69 5.74 3.18
C GLN A 14 -18.05 5.35 1.84
N GLU A 15 -18.85 5.29 0.78
CA GLU A 15 -18.39 5.01 -0.57
C GLU A 15 -17.79 6.26 -1.23
N TYR A 16 -16.69 6.07 -1.95
CA TYR A 16 -16.02 7.07 -2.77
C TYR A 16 -15.99 6.58 -4.22
N PRO A 17 -16.74 7.23 -5.13
CA PRO A 17 -16.71 6.87 -6.53
C PRO A 17 -15.29 7.04 -7.07
N PHE A 18 -14.77 6.02 -7.77
CA PHE A 18 -13.50 6.15 -8.48
C PHE A 18 -13.72 6.76 -9.87
N ARG A 19 -12.71 7.47 -10.38
CA ARG A 19 -12.69 8.06 -11.71
C ARG A 19 -11.93 7.18 -12.69
N GLU A 20 -10.70 6.82 -12.30
CA GLU A 20 -9.82 5.99 -13.11
C GLU A 20 -8.89 5.16 -12.24
N ALA A 21 -8.41 4.06 -12.81
CA ALA A 21 -7.37 3.23 -12.24
C ALA A 21 -6.20 3.15 -13.21
N SER A 22 -4.99 3.28 -12.68
CA SER A 22 -3.74 3.19 -13.44
C SER A 22 -2.78 2.23 -12.74
N SER A 23 -1.92 1.54 -13.48
CA SER A 23 -0.90 0.65 -12.90
C SER A 23 0.41 0.76 -13.68
N LEU A 24 1.50 0.27 -13.09
CA LEU A 24 2.81 0.25 -13.73
C LEU A 24 2.85 -0.77 -14.87
N SER A 25 3.46 -0.40 -15.99
CA SER A 25 3.54 -1.28 -17.17
C SER A 25 4.24 -2.61 -16.88
N GLY A 26 5.26 -2.60 -15.99
CA GLY A 26 5.95 -3.83 -15.57
C GLY A 26 5.03 -4.82 -14.82
N TRP A 27 3.98 -4.34 -14.17
CA TRP A 27 2.95 -5.21 -13.61
C TRP A 27 1.99 -5.69 -14.68
N VAL A 28 1.45 -4.76 -15.47
CA VAL A 28 0.42 -5.06 -16.49
C VAL A 28 0.92 -6.05 -17.55
N HIS A 29 2.20 -5.96 -17.94
CA HIS A 29 2.76 -6.80 -19.00
C HIS A 29 3.53 -8.02 -18.48
N ASP A 30 4.28 -7.85 -17.38
CA ASP A 30 5.26 -8.86 -16.95
C ASP A 30 4.91 -9.50 -15.61
N GLN A 31 3.90 -9.00 -14.90
CA GLN A 31 3.53 -9.42 -13.54
C GLN A 31 4.73 -9.42 -12.57
N ASP A 32 5.65 -8.46 -12.73
CA ASP A 32 6.82 -8.33 -11.87
C ASP A 32 6.40 -7.67 -10.54
N ASP A 33 6.54 -8.42 -9.43
CA ASP A 33 6.30 -7.97 -8.04
C ASP A 33 6.94 -6.61 -7.74
N ALA A 34 8.08 -6.28 -8.38
CA ALA A 34 8.75 -5.00 -8.18
C ALA A 34 8.02 -3.79 -8.78
N PHE A 35 6.93 -4.05 -9.51
CA PHE A 35 6.04 -3.09 -10.13
C PHE A 35 4.57 -3.29 -9.73
N ASP A 36 4.27 -4.20 -8.78
CA ASP A 36 2.91 -4.44 -8.27
C ASP A 36 2.40 -3.24 -7.45
N LEU A 37 1.97 -2.21 -8.18
CA LEU A 37 1.41 -0.97 -7.67
C LEU A 37 0.40 -0.44 -8.68
N ALA A 38 -0.74 0.01 -8.15
CA ALA A 38 -1.75 0.74 -8.89
C ALA A 38 -2.14 2.01 -8.13
N CYS A 39 -2.70 2.96 -8.86
CA CYS A 39 -3.33 4.15 -8.33
C CYS A 39 -4.80 4.12 -8.72
N ILE A 40 -5.67 4.28 -7.72
CA ILE A 40 -7.09 4.53 -7.91
C ILE A 40 -7.29 6.01 -7.62
N GLN A 41 -7.74 6.76 -8.63
CA GLN A 41 -8.09 8.16 -8.46
C GLN A 41 -9.57 8.27 -8.15
N LEU A 42 -9.91 9.02 -7.10
CA LEU A 42 -11.30 9.27 -6.72
C LEU A 42 -11.90 10.35 -7.63
N ALA A 43 -13.22 10.28 -7.86
CA ALA A 43 -13.96 11.29 -8.61
C ALA A 43 -14.15 12.60 -7.82
N GLN A 44 -13.83 12.60 -6.53
CA GLN A 44 -13.91 13.74 -5.63
C GLN A 44 -12.71 13.77 -4.69
N ASP A 45 -12.24 14.98 -4.35
CA ASP A 45 -11.20 15.13 -3.33
C ASP A 45 -11.76 14.76 -1.94
N ALA A 46 -11.10 13.81 -1.30
CA ALA A 46 -11.40 13.33 0.05
C ALA A 46 -10.21 13.53 1.02
N GLY A 47 -9.14 14.19 0.58
CA GLY A 47 -7.90 14.27 1.33
C GLY A 47 -8.01 15.07 2.63
N GLN A 48 -8.81 16.14 2.65
CA GLN A 48 -9.03 16.92 3.88
C GLN A 48 -9.83 16.14 4.93
N SER A 49 -10.76 15.26 4.53
CA SER A 49 -11.55 14.46 5.46
C SER A 49 -10.83 13.19 5.91
N LEU A 50 -10.11 12.51 5.00
CA LEU A 50 -9.40 11.26 5.29
C LEU A 50 -7.99 11.48 5.85
N GLY A 51 -7.40 12.66 5.62
CA GLY A 51 -6.02 12.94 5.94
C GLY A 51 -5.04 12.36 4.92
N PHE A 52 -3.75 12.53 5.19
CA PHE A 52 -2.68 12.14 4.28
C PHE A 52 -1.57 11.40 5.01
N PHE A 53 -1.05 10.37 4.36
CA PHE A 53 0.25 9.82 4.69
C PHE A 53 1.37 10.67 4.11
N GLY A 54 2.46 10.82 4.86
CA GLY A 54 3.74 11.17 4.25
C GLY A 54 4.31 9.96 3.51
N THR A 55 5.22 10.19 2.55
CA THR A 55 5.99 9.12 1.92
C THR A 55 7.47 9.27 2.21
N ARG A 56 8.19 8.15 2.31
CA ARG A 56 9.64 8.16 2.51
C ARG A 56 10.32 7.02 1.78
N VAL A 57 11.44 7.33 1.12
CA VAL A 57 12.39 6.31 0.66
C VAL A 57 13.26 5.91 1.85
N ILE A 58 13.25 4.62 2.19
CA ILE A 58 14.17 4.03 3.17
C ILE A 58 15.26 3.26 2.42
N GLY A 59 16.49 3.25 2.94
CA GLY A 59 17.58 2.49 2.34
C GLY A 59 18.84 2.42 3.19
N GLY A 60 19.62 1.36 2.96
CA GLY A 60 20.83 1.06 3.72
C GLY A 60 20.51 0.54 5.12
N GLN A 61 21.43 0.69 6.09
CA GLN A 61 21.22 0.21 7.46
C GLN A 61 20.23 1.06 8.29
N LYS A 62 19.64 2.12 7.74
CA LYS A 62 18.67 2.97 8.45
C LYS A 62 17.28 2.33 8.43
N ILE A 63 17.12 1.29 9.24
CA ILE A 63 15.81 0.82 9.69
C ILE A 63 15.30 1.86 10.70
N LEU A 64 14.18 2.49 10.40
CA LEU A 64 13.60 3.56 11.21
C LEU A 64 12.53 2.95 12.12
N GLY A 65 12.89 2.69 13.38
CA GLY A 65 11.94 2.26 14.41
C GLY A 65 11.17 0.98 14.07
N THR A 66 10.05 0.80 14.75
CA THR A 66 9.07 -0.27 14.46
C THR A 66 8.16 0.17 13.31
N TYR A 67 7.96 -0.72 12.35
CA TYR A 67 7.04 -0.51 11.24
C TYR A 67 5.70 -1.17 11.53
N ALA A 68 4.65 -0.71 10.86
CA ALA A 68 3.30 -1.25 10.95
C ALA A 68 2.74 -1.56 9.56
N ILE A 69 1.89 -2.58 9.50
CA ILE A 69 0.93 -2.81 8.43
C ILE A 69 -0.45 -2.60 9.04
N ALA A 70 -1.33 -1.88 8.35
CA ALA A 70 -2.72 -1.74 8.75
C ALA A 70 -3.64 -2.01 7.54
N GLY A 71 -4.56 -2.95 7.68
CA GLY A 71 -5.36 -3.47 6.58
C GLY A 71 -6.60 -4.24 7.02
N PHE A 72 -7.23 -4.91 6.06
CA PHE A 72 -8.51 -5.61 6.25
C PHE A 72 -8.34 -7.13 6.05
N PRO A 73 -7.84 -7.87 7.06
CA PRO A 73 -7.71 -9.32 7.00
C PRO A 73 -9.09 -10.02 6.90
N GLN A 74 -9.14 -11.17 6.23
CA GLN A 74 -10.37 -11.94 6.05
C GLN A 74 -10.67 -12.93 7.19
N ASP A 75 -9.65 -13.45 7.86
CA ASP A 75 -9.81 -14.41 8.96
C ASP A 75 -10.39 -13.77 10.23
N VAL A 76 -10.15 -12.47 10.42
CA VAL A 76 -10.69 -11.67 11.51
C VAL A 76 -11.43 -10.44 10.97
N GLY A 77 -12.66 -10.23 11.44
CA GLY A 77 -13.49 -9.09 11.01
C GLY A 77 -13.96 -9.14 9.56
N ASP A 78 -13.89 -10.31 8.91
CA ASP A 78 -14.47 -10.63 7.59
C ASP A 78 -14.08 -9.64 6.46
N GLY A 79 -12.89 -9.01 6.55
CA GLY A 79 -12.43 -8.01 5.59
C GLY A 79 -13.13 -6.65 5.69
N GLY A 80 -13.99 -6.44 6.70
CA GLY A 80 -14.70 -5.17 6.94
C GLY A 80 -14.15 -4.35 8.10
N THR A 81 -13.24 -4.92 8.90
CA THR A 81 -12.65 -4.24 10.07
C THR A 81 -11.16 -4.01 9.85
N LEU A 82 -10.70 -2.80 10.17
CA LEU A 82 -9.28 -2.46 10.10
C LEU A 82 -8.53 -3.04 11.29
N TYR A 83 -7.44 -3.75 11.03
CA TYR A 83 -6.49 -4.25 12.03
C TYR A 83 -5.07 -3.81 11.67
N ASP A 84 -4.20 -3.75 12.67
CA ASP A 84 -2.78 -3.52 12.49
C ASP A 84 -1.91 -4.50 13.27
N ASP A 85 -0.70 -4.72 12.75
CA ASP A 85 0.38 -5.37 13.47
C ASP A 85 1.71 -4.65 13.18
N THR A 86 2.69 -4.85 14.06
CA THR A 86 3.94 -4.11 14.05
C THR A 86 5.16 -5.01 14.14
N GLY A 87 6.26 -4.58 13.52
CA GLY A 87 7.49 -5.36 13.56
C GLY A 87 8.63 -4.76 12.75
N ASN A 88 9.64 -5.61 12.54
CA ASN A 88 10.86 -5.22 11.86
C ASN A 88 10.78 -5.50 10.36
N VAL A 89 11.43 -4.62 9.60
CA VAL A 89 11.49 -4.68 8.13
C VAL A 89 12.94 -4.76 7.68
N ARG A 90 13.19 -5.54 6.64
CA ARG A 90 14.49 -5.65 5.99
C ARG A 90 14.38 -5.32 4.50
N GLU A 91 15.36 -4.57 4.01
CA GLU A 91 15.50 -4.28 2.58
C GLU A 91 15.91 -5.54 1.79
N GLN A 92 15.23 -5.77 0.67
CA GLN A 92 15.49 -6.86 -0.28
C GLN A 92 15.42 -6.32 -1.71
N GLY A 93 16.40 -5.48 -2.10
CA GLY A 93 16.45 -4.86 -3.42
C GLY A 93 15.27 -3.93 -3.67
N LYS A 94 14.41 -4.25 -4.64
CA LYS A 94 13.19 -3.47 -4.96
C LYS A 94 12.02 -3.77 -4.03
N LEU A 95 12.17 -4.72 -3.10
CA LEU A 95 11.13 -5.15 -2.16
C LEU A 95 11.60 -4.92 -0.71
N LEU A 96 10.64 -5.02 0.20
CA LEU A 96 10.85 -5.06 1.65
C LEU A 96 10.30 -6.37 2.19
N ASN A 97 11.09 -7.09 2.99
CA ASN A 97 10.68 -8.33 3.65
C ASN A 97 10.43 -8.08 5.14
N TYR A 98 9.41 -8.72 5.69
CA TYR A 98 9.07 -8.62 7.11
C TYR A 98 8.33 -9.86 7.61
N SER A 99 8.27 -9.98 8.92
CA SER A 99 7.52 -11.01 9.65
C SER A 99 6.36 -10.43 10.45
N ILE A 100 5.90 -9.22 10.11
CA ILE A 100 4.67 -8.62 10.64
C ILE A 100 3.51 -9.46 10.14
N ASP A 101 2.60 -9.89 11.00
CA ASP A 101 1.52 -10.81 10.63
C ASP A 101 0.57 -10.16 9.62
N THR A 102 0.17 -10.94 8.61
CA THR A 102 -0.78 -10.52 7.57
C THR A 102 -1.61 -11.72 7.15
N GLU A 103 -2.84 -11.48 6.70
CA GLU A 103 -3.71 -12.49 6.12
C GLU A 103 -4.26 -12.01 4.77
N ARG A 104 -4.84 -12.93 3.99
CA ARG A 104 -5.63 -12.61 2.80
C ARG A 104 -6.59 -11.45 3.09
N GLY A 105 -6.67 -10.52 2.13
CA GLY A 105 -7.42 -9.27 2.25
C GLY A 105 -6.55 -8.04 2.56
N GLN A 106 -5.33 -8.24 3.06
CA GLN A 106 -4.42 -7.12 3.36
C GLN A 106 -3.53 -6.67 2.18
N SER A 107 -3.69 -7.23 0.98
CA SER A 107 -3.03 -6.72 -0.25
C SER A 107 -3.37 -5.23 -0.47
N GLY A 108 -2.35 -4.41 -0.75
CA GLY A 108 -2.50 -2.96 -0.90
C GLY A 108 -2.30 -2.16 0.40
N SER A 109 -2.20 -2.82 1.56
CA SER A 109 -2.03 -2.14 2.85
C SER A 109 -0.70 -1.36 2.92
N PRO A 110 -0.67 -0.17 3.52
CA PRO A 110 0.55 0.61 3.67
C PRO A 110 1.51 -0.07 4.65
N LEU A 111 2.78 -0.17 4.28
CA LEU A 111 3.88 -0.39 5.22
C LEU A 111 4.44 0.97 5.62
N PHE A 112 4.32 1.32 6.90
CA PHE A 112 4.67 2.65 7.38
C PHE A 112 5.36 2.61 8.74
N PHE A 113 5.93 3.75 9.14
CA PHE A 113 6.41 3.97 10.50
C PHE A 113 5.92 5.34 10.98
N ILE A 114 5.86 5.52 12.29
CA ILE A 114 5.48 6.79 12.90
C ILE A 114 6.74 7.51 13.37
N ASN A 115 6.88 8.77 12.98
CA ASN A 115 7.94 9.64 13.47
C ASN A 115 7.37 11.01 13.83
N GLN A 116 7.56 11.43 15.08
CA GLN A 116 7.05 12.69 15.62
C GLN A 116 5.54 12.88 15.37
N GLY A 117 4.76 11.82 15.63
CA GLY A 117 3.30 11.84 15.48
C GLY A 117 2.79 11.82 14.03
N ARG A 118 3.67 11.64 13.04
CA ARG A 118 3.31 11.55 11.61
C ARG A 118 3.64 10.18 11.04
N ALA A 119 2.71 9.61 10.29
CA ALA A 119 2.90 8.35 9.58
C ALA A 119 3.58 8.57 8.22
N PHE A 120 4.60 7.77 7.95
CA PHE A 120 5.35 7.79 6.68
C PHE A 120 5.34 6.41 6.04
N VAL A 121 4.70 6.31 4.87
CA VAL A 121 4.64 5.08 4.07
C VAL A 121 5.97 4.89 3.33
N VAL A 122 6.47 3.66 3.38
CA VAL A 122 7.75 3.24 2.79
C VAL A 122 7.59 2.12 1.76
N GLY A 123 6.38 1.57 1.65
CA GLY A 123 6.03 0.53 0.70
C GLY A 123 4.57 0.14 0.83
N VAL A 124 4.13 -0.75 -0.07
CA VAL A 124 2.77 -1.28 -0.13
C VAL A 124 2.84 -2.80 -0.04
N HIS A 125 2.08 -3.43 0.87
CA HIS A 125 2.02 -4.88 1.00
C HIS A 125 1.46 -5.52 -0.27
N ILE A 126 2.19 -6.48 -0.82
CA ILE A 126 1.83 -7.15 -2.08
C ILE A 126 1.67 -8.67 -1.91
N GLN A 127 2.36 -9.26 -0.92
CA GLN A 127 2.40 -10.70 -0.79
C GLN A 127 2.55 -11.16 0.66
N GLY A 128 1.72 -12.15 1.03
CA GLY A 128 1.87 -12.92 2.26
C GLY A 128 3.00 -13.95 2.19
N ALA A 129 3.48 -14.40 3.34
CA ALA A 129 4.45 -15.46 3.49
C ALA A 129 3.85 -16.79 3.03
N THR A 130 4.68 -17.65 2.45
CA THR A 130 4.32 -18.99 2.00
C THR A 130 5.31 -20.02 2.54
N ALA A 131 5.00 -21.31 2.37
CA ALA A 131 5.95 -22.38 2.71
C ALA A 131 7.31 -22.23 2.01
N ALA A 132 7.32 -21.68 0.79
CA ALA A 132 8.54 -21.43 0.01
C ALA A 132 9.21 -20.09 0.39
N ASN A 133 8.44 -19.10 0.85
CA ASN A 133 8.94 -17.77 1.21
C ASN A 133 8.46 -17.36 2.60
N ARG A 134 9.33 -17.43 3.60
CA ARG A 134 9.00 -17.22 5.02
C ARG A 134 8.75 -15.76 5.43
N TYR A 135 8.65 -14.84 4.48
CA TYR A 135 8.47 -13.42 4.75
C TYR A 135 7.30 -12.86 3.93
N ASN A 136 6.53 -11.99 4.59
CA ASN A 136 5.65 -11.07 3.92
C ASN A 136 6.47 -10.04 3.14
N LYS A 137 5.90 -9.51 2.06
CA LYS A 137 6.58 -8.59 1.16
C LYS A 137 5.78 -7.33 0.90
N ALA A 138 6.50 -6.22 0.80
CA ALA A 138 5.99 -4.99 0.22
C ALA A 138 6.82 -4.57 -1.00
N LEU A 139 6.16 -3.98 -1.99
CA LEU A 139 6.83 -3.15 -2.99
C LEU A 139 7.47 -1.97 -2.26
N ARG A 140 8.77 -1.76 -2.46
CA ARG A 140 9.51 -0.70 -1.78
C ARG A 140 9.36 0.64 -2.49
N PHE A 141 9.12 1.69 -1.72
CA PHE A 141 9.23 3.05 -2.24
C PHE A 141 10.69 3.42 -2.49
N ARG A 142 10.99 3.56 -3.77
CA ARG A 142 12.27 4.01 -4.34
C ARG A 142 12.05 5.36 -5.02
N PRO A 143 13.11 6.13 -5.34
CA PRO A 143 12.94 7.44 -5.96
C PRO A 143 12.06 7.45 -7.21
N ASP A 144 12.22 6.44 -8.08
CA ASP A 144 11.40 6.23 -9.29
C ASP A 144 9.92 5.95 -8.96
N VAL A 145 9.64 5.14 -7.94
CA VAL A 145 8.27 4.86 -7.49
C VAL A 145 7.61 6.12 -6.92
N ILE A 146 8.33 6.89 -6.09
CA ILE A 146 7.83 8.15 -5.54
C ILE A 146 7.56 9.17 -6.65
N GLU A 147 8.42 9.25 -7.65
CA GLU A 147 8.19 10.11 -8.81
C GLU A 147 6.92 9.71 -9.56
N GLN A 148 6.69 8.41 -9.76
CA GLN A 148 5.47 7.93 -10.40
C GLN A 148 4.21 8.24 -9.58
N ILE A 149 4.25 8.08 -8.24
CA ILE A 149 3.16 8.48 -7.35
C ILE A 149 2.85 9.98 -7.50
N ARG A 150 3.86 10.83 -7.58
CA ARG A 150 3.66 12.28 -7.81
C ARG A 150 3.01 12.58 -9.16
N LYS A 151 3.37 11.85 -10.21
CA LYS A 151 2.74 11.99 -11.53
C LYS A 151 1.25 11.64 -11.47
N TRP A 152 0.88 10.57 -10.77
CA TRP A 152 -0.53 10.22 -10.56
C TRP A 152 -1.29 11.28 -9.78
N ILE A 153 -0.70 11.85 -8.73
CA ILE A 153 -1.32 12.96 -7.96
C ILE A 153 -1.55 14.18 -8.85
N GLN A 154 -0.55 14.60 -9.64
CA GLN A 154 -0.65 15.77 -10.52
C GLN A 154 -1.68 15.60 -11.65
N ALA A 155 -1.79 14.38 -12.21
CA ALA A 155 -2.83 14.04 -13.17
C ALA A 155 -4.22 14.12 -12.52
N GLY A 156 -4.32 13.72 -11.25
CA GLY A 156 -5.46 13.94 -10.37
C GLY A 156 -5.92 15.40 -10.33
N ASP A 157 -5.00 16.30 -9.98
CA ASP A 157 -5.27 17.73 -9.72
C ASP A 157 -5.60 18.55 -10.98
N SER A 158 -5.23 18.06 -12.17
CA SER A 158 -5.36 18.79 -13.44
C SER A 158 -6.69 18.55 -14.17
N ALA A 159 -7.58 17.75 -13.60
CA ALA A 159 -8.82 17.27 -14.23
C ALA A 159 -10.04 17.60 -13.36
#